data_AF-A0A1M5R406-F1
#
_entry.id   AF-A0A1M5R406-F1
#
_cell.length_a   1.000
_cell.length_b   1.000
_cell.length_c   1.000
_cell.angle_alpha   90.00
_cell.angle_beta   90.00
_cell.angle_gamma   90.00
#
_symmetry.space_group_name_H-M   'P 1'
#
loop_
_entity.id
_entity.type
_entity.pdbx_description
1 polymer ?
#
loop_
_entity_poly.entity_id
_entity_poly.type
_entity_poly.pdbx_seq_one_letter_code
_entity_poly.pdbx_strand_id
1 'polypeptide(L)'
;MEFAAASAAANALRVGLNVAVQRSRPELEFYFEVHNDFGPVQHLPERQLLKGVKVSASEHRHQDIFISFFVVNIGSRRAETITLTVGDQFSRRGFLKWGEIFGHPIHQMAPGQLIYLFRLGLNDLHSDDDKLKDIDLTVSAAYNGPRTFWSWLPMLWPRLRKRTRYRTDFVFNAKNIATDLPPARYA
;
A
#
# COMPACT_ATOMS: atom_id res chain seq x y z
N MET A 1 -12.42 -11.19 -22.32
CA MET A 1 -11.66 -12.06 -21.40
C MET A 1 -11.17 -11.20 -20.23
N GLU A 2 -12.07 -10.78 -19.32
CA GLU A 2 -11.83 -9.66 -18.38
C GLU A 2 -11.71 -10.07 -16.90
N PHE A 3 -11.87 -11.34 -16.56
CA PHE A 3 -11.91 -11.79 -15.16
C PHE A 3 -10.56 -12.24 -14.59
N ALA A 4 -9.47 -12.19 -15.35
CA ALA A 4 -8.22 -12.84 -14.98
C ALA A 4 -7.34 -12.00 -14.03
N ALA A 5 -7.19 -10.69 -14.23
CA ALA A 5 -6.19 -9.89 -13.49
C ALA A 5 -6.63 -9.52 -12.06
N ALA A 6 -7.86 -9.02 -11.89
CA ALA A 6 -8.40 -8.69 -10.57
C ALA A 6 -8.62 -9.95 -9.71
N SER A 7 -9.01 -11.07 -10.34
CA SER A 7 -9.10 -12.34 -9.63
C SER A 7 -7.72 -12.89 -9.30
N ALA A 8 -6.69 -12.69 -10.13
CA ALA A 8 -5.32 -13.12 -9.83
C ALA A 8 -4.73 -12.43 -8.60
N ALA A 9 -4.91 -11.12 -8.43
CA ALA A 9 -4.43 -10.39 -7.25
C ALA A 9 -5.19 -10.81 -5.98
N ALA A 10 -6.53 -10.90 -6.05
CA ALA A 10 -7.35 -11.36 -4.93
C ALA A 10 -7.09 -12.84 -4.58
N ASN A 11 -6.86 -13.69 -5.58
CA ASN A 11 -6.53 -15.10 -5.39
C ASN A 11 -5.08 -15.27 -4.91
N ALA A 12 -4.13 -14.45 -5.33
CA ALA A 12 -2.77 -14.43 -4.79
C ALA A 12 -2.75 -13.97 -3.33
N LEU A 13 -3.56 -12.96 -2.97
CA LEU A 13 -3.78 -12.57 -1.58
C LEU A 13 -4.41 -13.71 -0.77
N ARG A 14 -5.40 -14.42 -1.32
CA ARG A 14 -6.04 -15.59 -0.65
C ARG A 14 -5.12 -16.80 -0.54
N VAL A 15 -4.33 -17.10 -1.57
CA VAL A 15 -3.35 -18.20 -1.58
C VAL A 15 -2.19 -17.86 -0.64
N GLY A 16 -1.70 -16.62 -0.67
CA GLY A 16 -0.74 -16.07 0.29
C GLY A 16 -1.25 -16.16 1.72
N LEU A 17 -2.48 -15.72 1.99
CA LEU A 17 -3.15 -15.83 3.29
C LEU A 17 -3.35 -17.27 3.77
N ASN A 18 -3.52 -18.25 2.89
CA ASN A 18 -3.67 -19.66 3.27
C ASN A 18 -2.32 -20.35 3.54
N VAL A 19 -1.28 -20.05 2.75
CA VAL A 19 0.09 -20.58 2.95
C VAL A 19 0.74 -19.98 4.21
N ALA A 20 0.43 -18.72 4.48
CA ALA A 20 0.76 -17.95 5.67
C ALA A 20 0.43 -18.66 7.00
N VAL A 21 -0.75 -19.29 7.12
CA VAL A 21 -1.26 -19.90 8.37
C VAL A 21 -0.37 -21.02 8.91
N GLN A 22 0.55 -21.59 8.12
CA GLN A 22 1.49 -22.61 8.59
C GLN A 22 2.66 -22.07 9.43
N ARG A 23 2.91 -20.76 9.47
CA ARG A 23 4.06 -20.21 10.21
C ARG A 23 3.71 -20.00 11.68
N SER A 24 4.36 -20.76 12.58
CA SER A 24 4.11 -20.76 14.04
C SER A 24 4.49 -19.47 14.80
N ARG A 25 4.98 -18.45 14.08
CA ARG A 25 5.46 -17.17 14.60
C ARG A 25 4.62 -16.01 14.04
N PRO A 26 4.57 -14.84 14.70
CA PRO A 26 4.03 -13.64 14.05
C PRO A 26 4.87 -13.33 12.83
N GLU A 27 4.23 -12.96 11.73
CA GLU A 27 4.94 -12.58 10.53
C GLU A 27 4.11 -11.57 9.75
N LEU A 28 4.70 -10.40 9.51
CA LEU A 28 4.07 -9.35 8.73
C LEU A 28 4.63 -9.37 7.31
N GLU A 29 3.75 -9.21 6.34
CA GLU A 29 4.07 -9.11 4.93
C GLU A 29 3.37 -7.90 4.32
N PHE A 30 4.06 -7.24 3.40
CA PHE A 30 3.58 -6.05 2.73
C PHE A 30 3.08 -6.40 1.34
N TYR A 31 1.95 -5.81 0.96
CA TYR A 31 1.31 -6.00 -0.33
C TYR A 31 0.99 -4.64 -0.93
N PHE A 32 0.89 -4.61 -2.26
CA PHE A 32 0.36 -3.46 -2.97
C PHE A 32 -0.63 -3.89 -4.04
N GLU A 33 -1.60 -3.03 -4.32
CA GLU A 33 -2.55 -3.19 -5.42
C GLU A 33 -2.48 -1.95 -6.32
N VAL A 34 -2.46 -2.17 -7.63
CA VAL A 34 -2.54 -1.10 -8.63
C VAL A 34 -4.00 -0.93 -9.03
N HIS A 35 -4.46 0.31 -9.03
CA HIS A 35 -5.82 0.69 -9.38
C HIS A 35 -5.80 1.56 -10.64
N ASN A 36 -6.84 1.40 -11.45
CA ASN A 36 -7.06 2.15 -12.68
C ASN A 36 -8.56 2.39 -12.80
N ASP A 37 -9.03 3.42 -12.09
CA ASP A 37 -10.45 3.67 -11.88
C ASP A 37 -10.90 4.86 -12.72
N PHE A 38 -12.02 4.72 -13.43
CA PHE A 38 -12.63 5.81 -14.17
C PHE A 38 -13.79 6.42 -13.38
N GLY A 39 -13.72 7.73 -13.15
CA GLY A 39 -14.80 8.50 -12.57
C GLY A 39 -16.01 8.63 -13.50
N PRO A 40 -17.14 9.13 -12.97
CA PRO A 40 -18.38 9.29 -13.75
C PRO A 40 -18.19 10.23 -14.93
N VAL A 41 -19.00 10.02 -15.97
CA VAL A 41 -18.99 10.88 -17.18
C VAL A 41 -19.41 12.28 -16.81
N GLN A 42 -18.55 13.25 -17.12
CA GLN A 42 -18.89 14.66 -17.02
C GLN A 42 -19.27 15.16 -18.42
N HIS A 43 -20.52 15.61 -18.54
CA HIS A 43 -20.98 16.30 -19.74
C HIS A 43 -20.66 17.78 -19.58
N LEU A 44 -19.71 18.29 -20.38
CA LEU A 44 -19.50 19.73 -20.46
C LEU A 44 -20.57 20.34 -21.37
N PRO A 45 -21.41 21.26 -20.86
CA PRO A 45 -22.48 21.84 -21.65
C PRO A 45 -21.90 22.71 -22.78
N GLU A 46 -22.58 22.70 -23.92
CA GLU A 46 -22.26 23.52 -25.10
C GLU A 46 -22.16 24.99 -24.68
N ARG A 47 -20.97 25.60 -24.84
CA ARG A 47 -20.78 27.04 -24.63
C ARG A 47 -20.69 27.73 -26.00
N GLN A 48 -21.55 28.72 -26.20
CA GLN A 48 -21.37 29.68 -27.30
C GLN A 48 -20.27 30.68 -26.91
N LEU A 49 -19.11 30.59 -27.58
CA LEU A 49 -18.21 31.74 -27.61
C LEU A 49 -18.74 32.75 -28.64
N LEU A 50 -18.52 34.04 -28.37
CA LEU A 50 -18.94 35.19 -29.20
C LEU A 50 -18.83 34.91 -30.71
N LYS A 51 -19.90 35.26 -31.45
CA LYS A 51 -20.08 35.13 -32.90
C LYS A 51 -19.99 33.68 -33.44
N GLY A 52 -21.05 32.91 -33.21
CA GLY A 52 -21.44 31.80 -34.10
C GLY A 52 -20.59 30.53 -34.06
N VAL A 53 -19.52 30.49 -33.25
CA VAL A 53 -18.72 29.27 -33.06
C VAL A 53 -19.35 28.44 -31.94
N LYS A 54 -20.00 27.34 -32.34
CA LYS A 54 -20.50 26.30 -31.42
C LYS A 54 -19.34 25.39 -31.04
N VAL A 55 -18.99 25.33 -29.77
CA VAL A 55 -18.05 24.32 -29.25
C VAL A 55 -18.87 23.08 -28.92
N SER A 56 -18.69 22.00 -29.67
CA SER A 56 -19.41 20.74 -29.49
C SER A 56 -19.34 20.25 -28.04
N ALA A 57 -20.46 19.75 -27.51
CA ALA A 57 -20.50 19.07 -26.22
C ALA A 57 -19.43 17.98 -26.18
N SER A 58 -18.56 18.03 -25.19
CA SER A 58 -17.52 17.03 -24.98
C SER A 58 -17.80 16.24 -23.70
N GLU A 59 -17.72 14.93 -23.82
CA GLU A 59 -17.77 14.02 -22.68
C GLU A 59 -16.34 13.82 -22.18
N HIS A 60 -16.12 14.12 -20.90
CA HIS A 60 -14.83 13.88 -20.26
C HIS A 60 -15.02 12.90 -19.10
N ARG A 61 -14.08 11.98 -18.95
CA ARG A 61 -13.97 11.09 -17.79
C ARG A 61 -12.62 11.32 -17.14
N HIS A 62 -12.63 11.43 -15.82
CA HIS A 62 -11.39 11.48 -15.06
C HIS A 62 -10.89 10.05 -14.83
N GLN A 63 -9.65 9.78 -15.20
CA GLN A 63 -8.98 8.53 -14.90
C GLN A 63 -8.09 8.73 -13.67
N ASP A 64 -8.28 7.92 -12.65
CA ASP A 64 -7.47 7.92 -11.43
C ASP A 64 -6.65 6.62 -11.36
N ILE A 65 -5.34 6.76 -11.51
CA ILE A 65 -4.38 5.64 -11.40
C ILE A 65 -3.58 5.85 -10.13
N PHE A 66 -3.67 4.87 -9.23
CA PHE A 66 -2.98 4.90 -7.94
C PHE A 66 -2.59 3.51 -7.47
N ILE A 67 -1.63 3.46 -6.55
CA ILE A 67 -1.14 2.25 -5.93
C ILE A 67 -1.47 2.31 -4.44
N SER A 68 -2.17 1.30 -3.94
CA SER A 68 -2.52 1.14 -2.52
C SER A 68 -1.57 0.17 -1.85
N PHE A 69 -1.05 0.52 -0.67
CA PHE A 69 -0.15 -0.32 0.11
C PHE A 69 -0.82 -0.82 1.38
N PHE A 70 -0.57 -2.09 1.70
CA PHE A 70 -1.16 -2.81 2.81
C PHE A 70 -0.09 -3.59 3.57
N VAL A 71 -0.34 -3.83 4.85
CA VAL A 71 0.39 -4.82 5.65
C VAL A 71 -0.62 -5.85 6.15
N VAL A 72 -0.22 -7.12 6.13
CA VAL A 72 -1.04 -8.24 6.63
C VAL A 72 -0.20 -9.10 7.57
N ASN A 73 -0.81 -9.59 8.63
CA ASN A 73 -0.18 -10.58 9.49
C ASN A 73 -0.43 -11.97 8.92
N ILE A 74 0.55 -12.49 8.20
CA ILE A 74 0.56 -13.85 7.68
C ILE A 74 0.91 -14.89 8.74
N GLY A 75 1.43 -14.50 9.90
CA GLY A 75 1.74 -15.45 10.97
C GLY A 75 0.50 -16.09 11.60
N SER A 76 0.64 -17.33 12.09
CA SER A 76 -0.41 -17.97 12.92
C SER A 76 -0.59 -17.35 14.32
N ARG A 77 0.29 -16.41 14.70
CA ARG A 77 0.26 -15.69 15.97
C ARG A 77 0.06 -14.20 15.75
N ARG A 78 -0.57 -13.54 16.72
CA ARG A 78 -0.71 -12.08 16.73
C ARG A 78 0.64 -11.39 16.77
N ALA A 79 0.81 -10.32 16.01
CA ALA A 79 1.94 -9.40 16.15
C ALA A 79 1.57 -8.32 17.18
N GLU A 80 2.53 -7.91 18.02
CA GLU A 80 2.35 -6.92 19.07
C GLU A 80 3.42 -5.81 18.95
N THR A 81 3.07 -4.58 19.35
CA THR A 81 3.97 -3.41 19.34
C THR A 81 4.65 -3.23 17.98
N ILE A 82 3.83 -3.08 16.94
CA ILE A 82 4.30 -2.93 15.56
C ILE A 82 4.63 -1.46 15.34
N THR A 83 5.85 -1.18 14.96
CA THR A 83 6.31 0.14 14.55
C THR A 83 6.59 0.10 13.06
N LEU A 84 5.90 0.96 12.32
CA LEU A 84 6.06 1.12 10.89
C LEU A 84 6.93 2.33 10.59
N THR A 85 7.87 2.18 9.66
CA THR A 85 8.75 3.25 9.20
C THR A 85 8.84 3.22 7.67
N VAL A 86 8.93 4.40 7.07
CA VAL A 86 9.22 4.57 5.64
C VAL A 86 10.64 5.08 5.50
N GLY A 87 11.40 4.56 4.54
CA GLY A 87 12.75 5.02 4.26
C GLY A 87 12.76 6.42 3.64
N ASP A 88 13.75 7.22 4.04
CA ASP A 88 13.82 8.65 3.72
C ASP A 88 14.16 8.96 2.24
N GLN A 89 14.54 7.95 1.46
CA GLN A 89 14.96 8.12 0.07
C GLN A 89 13.79 8.50 -0.84
N PHE A 90 12.59 8.04 -0.54
CA PHE A 90 11.41 8.32 -1.34
C PHE A 90 10.66 9.53 -0.76
N SER A 91 10.67 10.66 -1.46
CA SER A 91 9.92 11.86 -1.06
C SER A 91 8.58 11.95 -1.81
N ARG A 92 7.50 12.23 -1.08
CA ARG A 92 6.18 12.52 -1.66
C ARG A 92 6.12 13.97 -2.14
N ARG A 93 5.38 14.23 -3.22
CA ARG A 93 5.25 15.58 -3.78
C ARG A 93 4.15 16.33 -3.01
N GLY A 94 4.45 17.51 -2.47
CA GLY A 94 3.50 18.37 -1.76
C GLY A 94 3.37 18.11 -0.25
N PHE A 95 2.25 18.55 0.36
CA PHE A 95 1.99 18.45 1.80
C PHE A 95 1.43 17.09 2.26
N LEU A 96 1.36 16.10 1.35
CA LEU A 96 0.80 14.79 1.64
C LEU A 96 1.74 14.03 2.59
N LYS A 97 1.34 13.92 3.86
CA LYS A 97 2.04 13.12 4.85
C LYS A 97 1.95 11.63 4.48
N TRP A 98 2.95 10.86 4.91
CA TRP A 98 2.78 9.43 5.09
C TRP A 98 1.56 9.22 6.01
N GLY A 99 0.74 8.21 5.74
CA GLY A 99 -0.54 8.01 6.46
C GLY A 99 -0.38 8.07 7.98
N GLU A 100 -1.45 8.39 8.71
CA GLU A 100 -1.42 8.60 10.16
C GLU A 100 -0.89 7.40 10.96
N ILE A 101 -0.83 6.23 10.34
CA ILE A 101 -0.30 5.02 10.96
C ILE A 101 1.23 5.03 11.14
N PHE A 102 1.95 5.87 10.37
CA PHE A 102 3.39 6.02 10.52
C PHE A 102 3.69 6.95 11.70
N GLY A 103 4.59 6.51 12.59
CA GLY A 103 4.93 7.22 13.81
C GLY A 103 4.06 6.84 15.02
N HIS A 104 2.99 6.07 14.83
CA HIS A 104 2.17 5.53 15.91
C HIS A 104 2.34 4.00 16.02
N PRO A 105 2.66 3.46 17.21
CA PRO A 105 2.79 2.02 17.37
C PRO A 105 1.41 1.35 17.31
N ILE A 106 1.24 0.37 16.42
CA ILE A 106 0.06 -0.48 16.39
C ILE A 106 0.21 -1.50 17.52
N HIS A 107 -0.70 -1.47 18.49
CA HIS A 107 -0.57 -2.30 19.69
C HIS A 107 -0.62 -3.80 19.39
N GLN A 108 -1.53 -4.22 18.52
CA GLN A 108 -1.71 -5.61 18.15
C GLN A 108 -2.31 -5.77 16.75
N MET A 109 -1.97 -6.86 16.09
CA MET A 109 -2.51 -7.27 14.81
C MET A 109 -2.75 -8.78 14.81
N ALA A 110 -4.01 -9.20 14.65
CA ALA A 110 -4.41 -10.60 14.64
C ALA A 110 -3.93 -11.32 13.36
N PRO A 111 -3.75 -12.66 13.39
CA PRO A 111 -3.54 -13.46 12.18
C PRO A 111 -4.58 -13.17 11.10
N GLY A 112 -4.14 -12.97 9.87
CA GLY A 112 -4.98 -12.64 8.72
C GLY A 112 -5.56 -11.23 8.71
N GLN A 113 -5.34 -10.42 9.76
CA GLN A 113 -5.75 -9.02 9.76
C GLN A 113 -4.93 -8.26 8.72
N LEU A 114 -5.62 -7.42 7.94
CA LEU A 114 -5.03 -6.56 6.91
C LEU A 114 -5.25 -5.09 7.30
N ILE A 115 -4.22 -4.29 7.17
CA ILE A 115 -4.22 -2.86 7.50
C ILE A 115 -3.75 -2.07 6.29
N TYR A 116 -4.54 -1.08 5.89
CA TYR A 116 -4.16 -0.10 4.88
C TYR A 116 -3.12 0.87 5.43
N LEU A 117 -2.08 1.15 4.63
CA LEU A 117 -0.97 2.01 5.01
C LEU A 117 -1.09 3.40 4.38
N PHE A 118 -1.06 3.45 3.04
CA PHE A 118 -1.11 4.69 2.26
C PHE A 118 -1.37 4.36 0.78
N ARG A 119 -1.66 5.42 0.00
CA ARG A 119 -1.72 5.37 -1.46
C ARG A 119 -0.69 6.30 -2.07
N LEU A 120 -0.16 5.90 -3.23
CA LEU A 120 0.65 6.75 -4.12
C LEU A 120 -0.12 6.97 -5.41
N GLY A 121 -0.33 8.23 -5.79
CA GLY A 121 -0.89 8.57 -7.10
C GLY A 121 0.20 8.69 -8.16
N LEU A 122 -0.19 8.87 -9.43
CA LEU A 122 0.75 9.16 -10.53
C LEU A 122 1.71 10.31 -10.21
N ASN A 123 1.22 11.39 -9.60
CA ASN A 123 2.05 12.56 -9.25
C ASN A 123 3.13 12.24 -8.21
N ASP A 124 2.92 11.22 -7.37
CA ASP A 124 3.92 10.77 -6.39
C ASP A 124 5.02 9.91 -7.06
N LEU A 125 4.67 9.23 -8.16
CA LEU A 125 5.55 8.32 -8.91
C LEU A 125 6.42 9.03 -9.95
N HIS A 126 6.07 10.26 -10.34
CA HIS A 126 6.84 11.07 -11.29
C HIS A 126 7.77 12.05 -10.57
N SER A 127 8.94 12.24 -11.17
CA SER A 127 9.95 13.24 -10.78
C SER A 127 9.56 14.62 -11.30
N ASP A 128 10.31 15.66 -10.95
CA ASP A 128 10.02 17.02 -11.42
C ASP A 128 10.08 17.18 -12.95
N ASP A 129 10.85 16.32 -13.63
CA ASP A 129 10.97 16.26 -15.09
C ASP A 129 9.93 15.35 -15.78
N ASP A 130 8.82 15.02 -15.11
CA ASP A 130 7.78 14.07 -15.59
C ASP A 130 8.31 12.67 -15.97
N LYS A 131 9.50 12.31 -15.46
CA LYS A 131 10.07 10.95 -15.57
C LYS A 131 9.69 10.13 -14.36
N LEU A 132 9.42 8.83 -14.57
CA LEU A 132 9.21 7.89 -13.46
C LEU A 132 10.40 7.94 -12.48
N LYS A 133 10.11 8.04 -11.18
CA LYS A 133 11.15 8.06 -10.14
C LYS A 133 11.93 6.75 -10.16
N ASP A 134 13.24 6.87 -10.21
CA ASP A 134 14.18 5.75 -10.12
C ASP A 134 14.67 5.54 -8.69
N ILE A 135 13.78 5.70 -7.72
CA ILE A 135 14.10 5.60 -6.30
C ILE A 135 13.21 4.55 -5.69
N ASP A 136 13.83 3.66 -4.93
CA ASP A 136 13.16 2.60 -4.21
C ASP A 136 12.46 3.18 -2.96
N LEU A 137 11.18 2.85 -2.82
CA LEU A 137 10.43 3.07 -1.59
C LEU A 137 10.65 1.89 -0.66
N THR A 138 11.29 2.13 0.48
CA THR A 138 11.46 1.11 1.52
C THR A 138 10.42 1.31 2.62
N VAL A 139 9.68 0.26 2.96
CA VAL A 139 8.77 0.22 4.11
C VAL A 139 9.22 -0.88 5.05
N SER A 140 9.37 -0.56 6.32
CA SER A 140 9.82 -1.51 7.34
C SER A 140 8.80 -1.63 8.47
N ALA A 141 8.58 -2.85 8.94
CA ALA A 141 7.81 -3.15 10.15
C ALA A 141 8.72 -3.82 11.18
N ALA A 142 8.85 -3.21 12.35
CA ALA A 142 9.47 -3.84 13.51
C ALA A 142 8.39 -4.25 14.52
N TYR A 143 8.39 -5.50 14.99
CA TYR A 143 7.32 -6.04 15.81
C TYR A 143 7.77 -7.14 16.76
N ASN A 144 6.90 -7.48 17.71
CA ASN A 144 7.08 -8.56 18.67
C ASN A 144 5.99 -9.63 18.50
N GLY A 145 6.27 -10.81 19.03
CA GLY A 145 5.25 -11.86 19.20
C GLY A 145 4.55 -11.77 20.55
N PRO A 146 3.49 -12.58 20.73
CA PRO A 146 2.74 -12.59 21.97
C PRO A 146 3.65 -13.01 23.12
N ARG A 147 3.50 -12.35 24.26
CA ARG A 147 4.23 -12.71 25.48
C ARG A 147 3.79 -14.09 25.98
N THR A 148 4.58 -15.12 25.67
CA THR A 148 4.51 -16.44 26.32
C THR A 148 5.33 -16.47 27.60
N PHE A 149 5.01 -17.38 28.53
CA PHE A 149 5.72 -17.57 29.80
C PHE A 149 7.25 -17.69 29.61
N TRP A 150 7.70 -18.47 28.63
CA TRP A 150 9.12 -18.62 28.27
C TRP A 150 9.77 -17.35 27.70
N SER A 151 8.96 -16.49 27.07
CA SER A 151 9.43 -15.23 26.51
C SER A 151 9.63 -14.12 27.54
N TRP A 152 9.13 -14.32 28.77
CA TRP A 152 9.27 -13.41 29.89
C TRP A 152 10.60 -13.57 30.62
N LEU A 153 11.17 -14.78 30.66
CA LEU A 153 12.47 -15.04 31.28
C LEU A 153 13.59 -14.10 30.80
N PRO A 154 13.81 -13.89 29.49
CA PRO A 154 14.79 -12.91 29.03
C PRO A 154 14.37 -11.44 29.21
N MET A 155 13.11 -11.13 29.55
CA MET A 155 12.66 -9.76 29.86
C MET A 155 13.07 -9.29 31.27
N LEU A 156 13.55 -10.20 32.12
CA LEU A 156 14.14 -9.85 33.42
C LEU A 156 15.42 -9.01 33.26
N TRP A 157 16.08 -9.08 32.09
CA TRP A 157 17.17 -8.16 31.76
C TRP A 157 16.67 -6.88 31.07
N PRO A 158 16.89 -5.69 31.65
CA PRO A 158 16.42 -4.42 31.10
C PRO A 158 16.90 -4.16 29.66
N ARG A 159 18.10 -4.66 29.31
CA ARG A 159 18.70 -4.53 27.98
C ARG A 159 17.95 -5.31 26.89
N LEU A 160 17.31 -6.42 27.25
CA LEU A 160 16.57 -7.28 26.32
C LEU A 160 15.08 -6.93 26.24
N ARG A 161 14.56 -6.17 27.21
CA ARG A 161 13.14 -5.79 27.31
C ARG A 161 12.65 -4.84 26.22
N LYS A 162 13.56 -4.05 25.62
CA LYS A 162 13.23 -3.05 24.57
C LYS A 162 13.58 -3.51 23.14
N ARG A 163 14.13 -4.71 22.96
CA ARG A 163 14.49 -5.21 21.61
C ARG A 163 13.24 -5.71 20.90
N THR A 164 12.92 -5.07 19.76
CA THR A 164 12.03 -5.65 18.75
C THR A 164 12.64 -6.97 18.27
N ARG A 165 11.84 -8.04 18.28
CA ARG A 165 12.32 -9.40 17.98
C ARG A 165 12.27 -9.72 16.49
N TYR A 166 11.34 -9.10 15.78
CA TYR A 166 11.11 -9.35 14.37
C TYR A 166 11.15 -8.04 13.60
N ARG A 167 11.66 -8.12 12.38
CA ARG A 167 11.68 -7.03 11.43
C ARG A 167 11.40 -7.60 10.03
N THR A 168 10.49 -6.97 9.32
CA THR A 168 10.25 -7.22 7.90
C THR A 168 10.52 -5.92 7.15
N ASP A 169 11.32 -6.00 6.11
CA ASP A 169 11.59 -4.89 5.19
C ASP A 169 10.96 -5.22 3.83
N PHE A 170 10.35 -4.23 3.21
CA PHE A 170 9.75 -4.31 1.89
C PHE A 170 10.28 -3.18 1.03
N VAL A 171 10.67 -3.51 -0.20
CA VAL A 171 11.23 -2.56 -1.15
C VAL A 171 10.35 -2.53 -2.38
N PHE A 172 9.87 -1.35 -2.73
CA PHE A 172 9.04 -1.10 -3.88
C PHE A 172 9.78 -0.23 -4.89
N ASN A 173 9.86 -0.69 -6.14
CA ASN A 173 10.42 0.07 -7.25
C ASN A 173 9.31 0.42 -8.25
N ALA A 174 9.13 1.71 -8.52
CA ALA A 174 8.09 2.21 -9.41
C ALA A 174 8.23 1.71 -10.86
N LYS A 175 9.46 1.46 -11.34
CA LYS A 175 9.71 0.98 -12.71
C LYS A 175 9.13 -0.41 -12.96
N ASN A 176 9.01 -1.25 -11.93
CA ASN A 176 8.48 -2.62 -12.06
C ASN A 176 7.00 -2.64 -12.43
N ILE A 177 6.27 -1.54 -12.25
CA ILE A 177 4.82 -1.44 -12.53
C ILE A 177 4.53 -0.69 -13.83
N ALA A 178 5.48 0.10 -14.35
CA ALA A 178 5.26 1.02 -15.46
C ALA A 178 4.85 0.33 -16.78
N THR A 179 5.05 -0.98 -16.90
CA THR A 179 4.82 -1.72 -18.15
C THR A 179 3.47 -2.42 -18.26
N ASP A 180 2.70 -2.60 -17.18
CA ASP A 180 1.44 -3.35 -17.24
C ASP A 180 0.39 -2.77 -16.27
N LEU A 181 -0.43 -1.85 -16.77
CA LEU A 181 -1.54 -1.28 -15.99
C LEU A 181 -2.72 -2.25 -15.98
N PRO A 182 -3.38 -2.45 -14.82
CA PRO A 182 -4.57 -3.28 -14.75
C PRO A 182 -5.69 -2.69 -15.63
N PRO A 183 -6.61 -3.55 -16.10
CA PRO A 183 -7.73 -3.11 -16.93
C PRO A 183 -8.56 -2.06 -16.20
N ALA A 184 -9.08 -1.10 -16.97
CA ALA A 184 -9.93 -0.02 -16.51
C ALA A 184 -11.13 -0.57 -15.72
N ARG A 185 -11.31 -0.11 -14.48
CA ARG A 185 -12.53 -0.34 -13.69
C ARG A 185 -13.46 0.86 -13.88
N TYR A 186 -14.69 0.58 -14.27
CA TYR A 186 -15.74 1.58 -14.48
C TYR A 186 -16.70 1.56 -13.29
N ALA A 187 -16.99 2.75 -12.73
CA ALA A 187 -17.99 2.95 -11.68
C ALA A 187 -19.39 3.19 -12.26
#